data_AF-A0A2A4UJW7-F1
#
_entry.id   AF-A0A2A4UJW7-F1
#
_cell.length_a   1.000
_cell.length_b   1.000
_cell.length_c   1.000
_cell.angle_alpha   90.00
_cell.angle_beta   90.00
_cell.angle_gamma   90.00
#
_symmetry.space_group_name_H-M   'P 1'
#
loop_
_entity.id
_entity.type
_entity.pdbx_description
1 polymer ?
#
loop_
_entity_poly.entity_id
_entity_poly.type
_entity_poly.pdbx_seq_one_letter_code
_entity_poly.pdbx_strand_id
1 'polypeptide(L)'
;MDYFNYQEDLLYAEQCSLDDIAAQFGTPCYVYSRATLERHWHAFDSAFADAPHLVCYAVKANSNLAVLNVLARLGSGFDIVSGGELQRVIAAGGDPSKVVFSGLGKQAWEIKAALEADILCFNVESAPELERIAEVAESMGIKAPISIRVNPDVDAQTHPYISTG
;
A
#
# COMPACT_ATOMS: atom_id res chain seq x y z
N MET A 1 18.54 5.95 -3.16
CA MET A 1 18.99 6.04 -4.56
C MET A 1 18.45 4.81 -5.25
N ASP A 2 19.09 4.05 -6.12
CA ASP A 2 18.35 2.98 -6.87
C ASP A 2 19.38 2.08 -7.57
N TYR A 3 18.94 1.30 -8.55
CA TYR A 3 19.80 0.54 -9.45
C TYR A 3 19.73 1.09 -10.89
N PHE A 4 19.53 2.40 -11.04
CA PHE A 4 19.68 3.09 -12.32
C PHE A 4 21.04 3.81 -12.36
N ASN A 5 22.01 3.21 -13.04
CA ASN A 5 23.38 3.71 -13.02
C ASN A 5 23.99 3.71 -14.42
N TYR A 6 24.89 4.66 -14.66
CA TYR A 6 25.70 4.66 -15.87
C TYR A 6 26.74 3.54 -15.80
N GLN A 7 26.88 2.80 -16.88
CA GLN A 7 28.02 1.94 -17.15
C GLN A 7 28.68 2.47 -18.42
N GLU A 8 29.89 3.00 -18.26
CA GLU A 8 30.50 3.90 -19.26
C GLU A 8 29.55 5.08 -19.55
N ASP A 9 29.04 5.22 -20.77
CA ASP A 9 28.18 6.33 -21.21
C ASP A 9 26.70 5.94 -21.39
N LEU A 10 26.32 4.69 -21.06
CA LEU A 10 24.95 4.19 -21.22
C LEU A 10 24.27 4.03 -19.87
N LEU A 11 22.99 4.41 -19.79
CA LEU A 11 22.19 4.29 -18.57
C LEU A 11 21.52 2.91 -18.51
N TYR A 12 21.76 2.17 -17.43
CA TYR A 12 21.20 0.84 -17.21
C TYR A 12 20.16 0.86 -16.09
N ALA A 13 19.09 0.09 -16.27
CA ALA A 13 18.23 -0.38 -15.18
C ALA A 13 18.71 -1.77 -14.74
N GLU A 14 19.39 -1.85 -13.60
CA GLU A 14 20.12 -3.05 -13.18
C GLU A 14 21.15 -3.49 -14.22
N GLN A 15 20.91 -4.61 -14.90
CA GLN A 15 21.79 -5.17 -15.95
C GLN A 15 21.22 -4.96 -17.37
N CYS A 16 20.12 -4.21 -17.50
CA CYS A 16 19.44 -3.97 -18.77
C CYS A 16 19.68 -2.54 -19.25
N SER A 17 20.18 -2.36 -20.47
CA SER A 17 20.33 -1.03 -21.08
C SER A 17 18.97 -0.37 -21.27
N LEU A 18 18.83 0.90 -20.90
CA LEU A 18 17.59 1.65 -21.14
C LEU A 18 17.35 1.91 -22.63
N ASP A 19 18.40 1.98 -23.45
CA ASP A 19 18.27 2.13 -24.90
C ASP A 19 17.67 0.87 -25.53
N ASP A 20 18.09 -0.31 -25.07
CA ASP A 20 17.53 -1.60 -25.53
C ASP A 20 16.05 -1.71 -25.14
N ILE A 21 15.71 -1.31 -23.90
CA ILE A 21 14.32 -1.28 -23.42
C ILE A 21 13.49 -0.29 -24.25
N ALA A 22 14.00 0.92 -24.52
CA ALA A 22 13.30 1.92 -25.31
C ALA A 22 13.11 1.47 -26.77
N ALA A 23 14.10 0.80 -27.36
CA ALA A 23 14.01 0.24 -28.70
C ALA A 23 12.99 -0.91 -28.78
N GLN A 24 12.95 -1.78 -27.76
CA GLN A 24 12.05 -2.93 -27.72
C GLN A 24 10.59 -2.54 -27.43
N PHE A 25 10.35 -1.64 -26.48
CA PHE A 25 9.01 -1.33 -25.96
C PHE A 25 8.46 0.04 -26.40
N GLY A 26 9.28 0.87 -27.05
CA GLY A 26 8.91 2.21 -27.47
C GLY A 26 8.89 3.24 -26.34
N THR A 27 8.62 4.51 -26.68
CA THR A 27 8.56 5.63 -25.72
C THR A 27 7.27 6.43 -25.86
N PRO A 28 6.70 6.96 -24.76
CA PRO A 28 7.21 6.91 -23.38
C PRO A 28 7.02 5.54 -22.72
N CYS A 29 7.98 5.15 -21.85
CA CYS A 29 7.97 3.90 -21.11
C CYS A 29 8.35 4.14 -19.64
N TYR A 30 7.64 3.47 -18.71
CA TYR A 30 8.03 3.40 -17.31
C TYR A 30 8.84 2.13 -17.08
N VAL A 31 10.05 2.29 -16.52
CA VAL A 31 10.94 1.18 -16.18
C VAL A 31 11.08 1.14 -14.66
N TYR A 32 10.88 -0.05 -14.09
CA TYR A 32 11.01 -0.28 -12.65
C TYR A 32 12.14 -1.27 -12.38
N SER A 33 12.95 -0.99 -11.36
CA SER A 33 13.95 -1.95 -10.87
C SER A 33 13.35 -2.76 -9.73
N ARG A 34 13.36 -4.09 -9.88
CA ARG A 34 12.93 -5.02 -8.84
C ARG A 34 13.89 -4.96 -7.65
N ALA A 35 15.20 -4.93 -7.90
CA ALA A 35 16.20 -4.84 -6.84
C ALA A 35 16.04 -3.56 -6.01
N THR A 36 15.62 -2.46 -6.64
CA THR A 36 15.31 -1.20 -5.95
C THR A 36 14.10 -1.35 -5.02
N LEU A 37 13.01 -1.96 -5.49
CA LEU A 37 11.81 -2.21 -4.67
C LEU A 37 12.14 -3.09 -3.46
N GLU A 38 12.81 -4.23 -3.68
CA GLU A 38 13.17 -5.17 -2.61
C GLU A 38 14.10 -4.52 -1.59
N ARG A 39 15.15 -3.81 -2.04
CA ARG A 39 16.08 -3.11 -1.15
C ARG A 39 15.38 -2.09 -0.26
N HIS A 40 14.49 -1.28 -0.83
CA HIS A 40 13.80 -0.24 -0.06
C HIS A 40 12.77 -0.80 0.91
N TRP A 41 12.07 -1.87 0.53
CA TRP A 41 11.19 -2.58 1.44
C TRP A 41 11.99 -3.18 2.62
N HIS A 42 13.08 -3.89 2.35
CA HIS A 42 13.93 -4.48 3.40
C HIS A 42 14.56 -3.44 4.31
N ALA A 43 14.98 -2.29 3.78
CA ALA A 43 15.52 -1.21 4.59
C ALA A 43 14.50 -0.69 5.62
N PHE A 44 13.21 -0.69 5.25
CA PHE A 44 12.13 -0.28 6.15
C PHE A 44 11.80 -1.38 7.16
N ASP A 45 11.59 -2.61 6.68
CA ASP A 45 11.27 -3.79 7.50
C ASP A 45 12.36 -4.07 8.56
N SER A 46 13.63 -4.09 8.14
CA SER A 46 14.76 -4.39 9.03
C SER A 46 14.99 -3.30 10.08
N ALA A 47 14.57 -2.06 9.84
CA ALA A 47 14.72 -0.97 10.80
C ALA A 47 13.84 -1.16 12.05
N PHE A 48 12.80 -1.99 11.96
CA PHE A 48 11.88 -2.30 13.06
C PHE A 48 12.01 -3.75 13.55
N ALA A 49 13.08 -4.47 13.19
CA ALA A 49 13.26 -5.90 13.46
C ALA A 49 13.11 -6.29 14.95
N ASP A 50 13.44 -5.39 15.88
CA ASP A 50 13.34 -5.62 17.32
C ASP A 50 11.92 -5.44 17.90
N ALA A 51 10.96 -4.99 17.09
CA ALA A 51 9.58 -4.77 17.50
C ALA A 51 8.62 -5.60 16.62
N PRO A 52 7.55 -6.19 17.18
CA PRO A 52 6.48 -6.76 16.38
C PRO A 52 5.89 -5.67 15.47
N HIS A 53 5.97 -5.87 14.16
CA HIS A 53 5.52 -4.89 13.18
C HIS A 53 4.97 -5.55 11.90
N LEU A 54 4.30 -4.75 11.08
CA LEU A 54 3.85 -5.11 9.74
C LEU A 54 4.05 -3.89 8.83
N VAL A 55 4.80 -4.06 7.74
CA VAL A 55 4.95 -3.02 6.72
C VAL A 55 3.75 -3.07 5.79
N CYS A 56 2.84 -2.09 5.89
CA CYS A 56 1.72 -1.92 4.98
C CYS A 56 2.06 -0.94 3.85
N TYR A 57 2.41 -1.46 2.67
CA TYR A 57 2.72 -0.61 1.51
C TYR A 57 1.46 0.11 1.02
N ALA A 58 1.54 1.44 0.89
CA ALA A 58 0.44 2.26 0.37
C ALA A 58 0.25 2.04 -1.15
N VAL A 59 -0.77 1.26 -1.52
CA VAL A 59 -1.00 0.78 -2.89
C VAL A 59 -1.16 1.94 -3.88
N LYS A 60 -1.75 3.05 -3.45
CA LYS A 60 -1.95 4.27 -4.23
C LYS A 60 -0.66 4.87 -4.82
N ALA A 61 0.51 4.56 -4.25
CA ALA A 61 1.79 5.07 -4.75
C ALA A 61 2.15 4.45 -6.12
N ASN A 62 1.95 3.14 -6.26
CA ASN A 62 2.09 2.41 -7.52
C ASN A 62 1.38 1.05 -7.38
N SER A 63 0.27 0.90 -8.10
CA SER A 63 -0.63 -0.27 -8.01
C SER A 63 -0.49 -1.24 -9.19
N ASN A 64 0.65 -1.18 -9.89
CA ASN A 64 1.00 -2.17 -10.90
C ASN A 64 1.07 -3.57 -10.27
N LEU A 65 0.42 -4.56 -10.91
CA LEU A 65 0.30 -5.92 -10.35
C LEU A 65 1.66 -6.59 -10.12
N ALA A 66 2.65 -6.35 -10.98
CA ALA A 66 3.98 -6.93 -10.81
C ALA A 66 4.73 -6.28 -9.63
N VAL A 67 4.57 -4.97 -9.43
CA VAL A 67 5.13 -4.27 -8.27
C VAL A 67 4.52 -4.81 -6.98
N LEU A 68 3.19 -4.91 -6.92
CA LEU A 68 2.49 -5.49 -5.76
C LEU A 68 2.90 -6.96 -5.53
N ASN A 69 3.10 -7.74 -6.59
CA ASN A 69 3.53 -9.13 -6.47
C ASN A 69 4.95 -9.26 -5.89
N VAL A 70 5.88 -8.38 -6.28
CA VAL A 70 7.23 -8.34 -5.68
C VAL A 70 7.09 -8.11 -4.17
N LEU A 71 6.31 -7.12 -3.74
CA LEU A 71 6.14 -6.82 -2.30
C LEU A 71 5.39 -7.94 -1.55
N ALA A 72 4.39 -8.56 -2.17
CA ALA A 72 3.67 -9.69 -1.60
C ALA A 72 4.60 -10.89 -1.35
N ARG A 73 5.53 -11.17 -2.28
CA ARG A 73 6.54 -12.24 -2.14
C ARG A 73 7.52 -11.99 -1.00
N LEU A 74 7.75 -10.74 -0.61
CA LEU A 74 8.55 -10.39 0.57
C LEU A 74 7.77 -10.53 1.88
N GLY A 75 6.46 -10.75 1.82
CA GLY A 75 5.59 -10.87 2.99
C GLY A 75 4.96 -9.56 3.47
N SER A 76 5.03 -8.49 2.65
CA SER A 76 4.44 -7.19 2.93
C SER A 76 2.94 -7.27 3.23
N GLY A 77 2.47 -6.40 4.12
CA GLY A 77 1.08 -5.97 4.15
C GLY A 77 0.81 -4.85 3.15
N PHE A 78 -0.44 -4.41 3.07
CA PHE A 78 -0.87 -3.37 2.12
C PHE A 78 -1.85 -2.40 2.77
N ASP A 79 -1.65 -1.10 2.55
CA ASP A 79 -2.61 -0.05 2.86
C ASP A 79 -3.35 0.33 1.57
N ILE A 80 -4.66 0.08 1.56
CA ILE A 80 -5.55 0.37 0.43
C ILE A 80 -6.50 1.52 0.77
N VAL A 81 -6.95 2.24 -0.26
CA VAL A 81 -7.94 3.32 -0.15
C VAL A 81 -9.19 3.09 -1.01
N SER A 82 -9.30 1.92 -1.66
CA SER A 82 -10.51 1.54 -2.41
C SER A 82 -10.64 0.02 -2.59
N GLY A 83 -11.86 -0.43 -2.91
CA GLY A 83 -12.13 -1.82 -3.28
C GLY A 83 -11.40 -2.25 -4.57
N GLY A 84 -11.08 -1.32 -5.47
CA GLY A 84 -10.27 -1.62 -6.66
C GLY A 84 -8.81 -1.96 -6.30
N GLU A 85 -8.25 -1.32 -5.28
CA GLU A 85 -6.93 -1.66 -4.77
C GLU A 85 -6.92 -3.00 -4.02
N LEU A 86 -7.98 -3.30 -3.25
CA LEU A 86 -8.15 -4.64 -2.66
C LEU A 86 -8.08 -5.74 -3.72
N GLN A 87 -8.82 -5.57 -4.82
CA GLN A 87 -8.81 -6.51 -5.93
C GLN A 87 -7.42 -6.66 -6.56
N ARG A 88 -6.68 -5.57 -6.69
CA ARG A 88 -5.29 -5.61 -7.20
C ARG A 88 -4.34 -6.34 -6.28
N VAL A 89 -4.45 -6.13 -4.97
CA VAL A 89 -3.64 -6.85 -3.97
C VAL A 89 -3.91 -8.35 -4.04
N ILE A 90 -5.18 -8.75 -4.07
CA ILE A 90 -5.56 -10.17 -4.20
C ILE A 90 -5.04 -10.76 -5.52
N ALA A 91 -5.23 -10.06 -6.64
CA ALA A 91 -4.76 -10.50 -7.95
C ALA A 91 -3.22 -10.60 -8.04
N ALA A 92 -2.51 -9.77 -7.28
CA ALA A 92 -1.06 -9.81 -7.16
C ALA A 92 -0.56 -10.91 -6.20
N GLY A 93 -1.46 -11.67 -5.56
CA GLY A 93 -1.12 -12.72 -4.60
C GLY A 93 -0.76 -12.20 -3.20
N GLY A 94 -1.17 -10.97 -2.88
CA GLY A 94 -1.07 -10.44 -1.52
C GLY A 94 -2.05 -11.11 -0.58
N ASP A 95 -1.66 -11.23 0.70
CA ASP A 95 -2.46 -11.82 1.75
C ASP A 95 -3.47 -10.79 2.31
N PRO A 96 -4.80 -10.98 2.13
CA PRO A 96 -5.81 -10.07 2.64
C PRO A 96 -5.73 -9.84 4.16
N SER A 97 -5.31 -10.85 4.93
CA SER A 97 -5.18 -10.75 6.39
C SER A 97 -4.07 -9.77 6.84
N LYS A 98 -3.30 -9.22 5.89
CA LYS A 98 -2.30 -8.17 6.08
C LYS A 98 -2.69 -6.84 5.41
N VAL A 99 -3.96 -6.68 5.02
CA VAL A 99 -4.49 -5.48 4.37
C VAL A 99 -5.18 -4.59 5.39
N VAL A 100 -4.79 -3.32 5.44
CA VAL A 100 -5.53 -2.27 6.15
C VAL A 100 -6.25 -1.40 5.13
N PHE A 101 -7.51 -1.06 5.39
CA PHE A 101 -8.32 -0.25 4.50
C PHE A 101 -8.53 1.15 5.08
N SER A 102 -7.80 2.11 4.53
CA SER A 102 -7.86 3.53 4.87
C SER A 102 -8.76 4.32 3.90
N GLY A 103 -8.82 5.64 4.08
CA GLY A 103 -9.51 6.54 3.16
C GLY A 103 -10.92 6.91 3.58
N LEU A 104 -11.29 8.15 3.24
CA LEU A 104 -12.62 8.70 3.50
C LEU A 104 -13.63 8.14 2.49
N GLY A 105 -14.86 7.92 2.94
CA GLY A 105 -15.98 7.66 2.03
C GLY A 105 -16.07 6.23 1.48
N LYS A 106 -15.57 5.23 2.22
CA LYS A 106 -15.74 3.80 1.91
C LYS A 106 -17.22 3.48 1.63
N GLN A 107 -17.49 2.93 0.46
CA GLN A 107 -18.84 2.55 0.05
C GLN A 107 -19.25 1.21 0.66
N ALA A 108 -20.56 0.98 0.83
CA ALA A 108 -21.06 -0.26 1.44
C ALA A 108 -20.59 -1.53 0.70
N TRP A 109 -20.46 -1.47 -0.63
CA TRP A 109 -19.95 -2.59 -1.43
C TRP A 109 -18.45 -2.84 -1.21
N GLU A 110 -17.67 -1.79 -0.96
CA GLU A 110 -16.23 -1.91 -0.65
C GLU A 110 -16.03 -2.53 0.74
N ILE A 111 -16.83 -2.08 1.71
CA ILE A 111 -16.84 -2.63 3.07
C ILE A 111 -17.20 -4.12 3.03
N LYS A 112 -18.26 -4.48 2.30
CA LYS A 112 -18.67 -5.87 2.14
C LYS A 112 -17.56 -6.71 1.52
N ALA A 113 -16.96 -6.27 0.41
CA ALA A 113 -15.88 -7.00 -0.25
C ALA A 113 -14.64 -7.17 0.66
N ALA A 114 -14.32 -6.16 1.45
CA ALA A 114 -13.22 -6.21 2.42
C ALA A 114 -13.51 -7.16 3.60
N LEU A 115 -14.76 -7.21 4.09
CA LEU A 115 -15.17 -8.19 5.10
C LEU A 115 -15.16 -9.62 4.54
N GLU A 116 -15.63 -9.84 3.32
CA GLU A 116 -15.58 -11.15 2.64
C GLU A 116 -14.14 -11.62 2.41
N ALA A 117 -13.22 -10.69 2.16
CA ALA A 117 -11.80 -10.98 2.00
C ALA A 117 -11.05 -11.19 3.33
N ASP A 118 -11.70 -10.98 4.49
CA ASP A 118 -11.11 -11.09 5.82
C ASP A 118 -9.86 -10.21 6.00
N ILE A 119 -10.00 -8.91 5.66
CA ILE A 119 -8.89 -7.95 5.81
C ILE A 119 -8.50 -7.74 7.28
N LEU A 120 -7.25 -7.31 7.51
CA LEU A 120 -6.73 -7.08 8.86
C LEU A 120 -7.57 -6.06 9.65
N CYS A 121 -7.88 -4.92 9.04
CA CYS A 121 -8.51 -3.81 9.75
C CYS A 121 -9.06 -2.72 8.82
N PHE A 122 -10.19 -2.13 9.17
CA PHE A 122 -10.63 -0.84 8.63
C PHE A 122 -10.07 0.31 9.47
N ASN A 123 -9.34 1.23 8.85
CA ASN A 123 -8.97 2.50 9.46
C ASN A 123 -10.12 3.50 9.27
N VAL A 124 -10.92 3.68 10.31
CA VAL A 124 -12.15 4.48 10.30
C VAL A 124 -11.82 5.96 10.53
N GLU A 125 -12.40 6.82 9.71
CA GLU A 125 -12.09 8.26 9.68
C GLU A 125 -13.22 9.13 10.26
N SER A 126 -14.43 8.57 10.42
CA SER A 126 -15.59 9.34 10.90
C SER A 126 -16.67 8.46 11.55
N ALA A 127 -17.51 9.06 12.38
CA ALA A 127 -18.65 8.36 13.00
C ALA A 127 -19.66 7.80 11.97
N PRO A 128 -20.07 8.52 10.90
CA PRO A 128 -20.96 7.96 9.89
C PRO A 128 -20.35 6.78 9.12
N GLU A 129 -19.03 6.75 8.98
CA GLU A 129 -18.35 5.60 8.40
C GLU A 129 -18.36 4.39 9.35
N LEU A 130 -18.15 4.62 10.65
CA LEU A 130 -18.25 3.56 11.66
C LEU A 130 -19.63 2.91 11.66
N GLU A 131 -20.69 3.73 11.62
CA GLU A 131 -22.08 3.27 11.53
C GLU A 131 -22.31 2.42 10.28
N ARG A 132 -21.84 2.88 9.10
CA ARG A 132 -21.95 2.12 7.85
C ARG A 132 -21.22 0.77 7.91
N ILE A 133 -20.02 0.73 8.50
CA ILE A 133 -19.27 -0.51 8.67
C ILE A 133 -20.05 -1.48 9.57
N ALA A 134 -20.61 -0.97 10.68
CA ALA A 134 -21.42 -1.76 11.59
C ALA A 134 -22.68 -2.34 10.90
N GLU A 135 -23.42 -1.52 10.13
CA GLU A 135 -24.60 -1.95 9.38
C GLU A 135 -24.28 -3.08 8.39
N VAL A 136 -23.21 -2.94 7.60
CA VAL A 136 -22.79 -3.96 6.64
C VAL A 136 -22.34 -5.23 7.36
N ALA A 137 -21.53 -5.11 8.42
CA ALA A 137 -21.04 -6.24 9.20
C ALA A 137 -22.18 -7.02 9.88
N GLU A 138 -23.17 -6.31 10.45
CA GLU A 138 -24.37 -6.89 11.03
C GLU A 138 -25.19 -7.66 9.97
N SER A 139 -25.37 -7.08 8.78
CA SER A 139 -26.07 -7.75 7.68
C SER A 139 -25.40 -9.05 7.21
N MET A 140 -24.10 -9.20 7.49
CA MET A 140 -23.30 -10.38 7.17
C MET A 140 -23.12 -11.33 8.36
N GLY A 141 -23.51 -10.94 9.56
CA GLY A 141 -23.26 -11.69 10.79
C GLY A 141 -21.76 -11.78 11.15
N ILE A 142 -20.95 -10.80 10.73
CA ILE A 142 -19.50 -10.75 10.96
C ILE A 142 -19.18 -9.61 11.93
N LYS A 143 -18.11 -9.77 12.73
CA LYS A 143 -17.54 -8.68 13.52
C LYS A 143 -16.42 -8.00 12.73
N ALA A 144 -16.63 -6.76 12.29
CA ALA A 144 -15.62 -5.99 11.56
C ALA A 144 -14.43 -5.61 12.47
N PRO A 145 -13.17 -5.87 12.06
CA PRO A 145 -12.01 -5.34 12.73
C PRO A 145 -11.81 -3.86 12.36
N ILE A 146 -11.72 -2.99 13.38
CA ILE A 146 -11.63 -1.53 13.17
C ILE A 146 -10.49 -0.92 13.99
N SER A 147 -9.92 0.15 13.45
CA SER A 147 -9.11 1.15 14.15
C SER A 147 -9.72 2.53 13.90
N ILE A 148 -9.43 3.50 14.76
CA ILE A 148 -9.87 4.89 14.57
C ILE A 148 -8.65 5.71 14.20
N ARG A 149 -8.73 6.47 13.10
CA ARG A 149 -7.70 7.45 12.78
C ARG A 149 -7.89 8.68 13.67
N VAL A 150 -6.91 8.90 14.54
CA VAL A 150 -6.91 10.02 15.48
C VAL A 150 -5.91 11.06 15.00
N ASN A 151 -6.31 12.33 15.03
CA ASN A 151 -5.39 13.44 14.84
C ASN A 151 -4.62 13.65 16.16
N PRO A 152 -3.29 13.48 16.18
CA PRO A 152 -2.52 13.71 17.39
C PRO A 152 -2.57 15.19 17.79
N ASP A 153 -2.56 15.45 19.11
CA ASP A 153 -2.50 16.81 19.67
C ASP A 153 -1.08 17.39 19.56
N VAL A 154 -0.68 17.70 18.32
CA VAL A 154 0.66 18.23 18.01
C VAL A 154 0.71 19.71 18.33
N ASP A 155 1.73 20.11 19.09
CA ASP A 155 1.96 21.50 19.47
C ASP A 155 2.13 22.41 18.23
N ALA A 156 1.18 23.33 18.06
CA ALA A 156 1.13 24.29 16.97
C ALA A 156 2.30 25.28 16.98
N GLN A 157 2.92 25.53 18.13
CA GLN A 157 4.05 26.46 18.21
C GLN A 157 5.31 25.87 17.59
N THR A 158 5.50 24.55 17.74
CA THR A 158 6.68 23.84 17.22
C THR A 158 6.44 23.25 15.83
N HIS A 159 5.22 22.82 15.52
CA HIS A 159 4.87 22.18 14.25
C HIS A 159 3.59 22.77 13.62
N PRO A 160 3.60 24.06 13.23
CA PRO A 160 2.40 24.76 12.77
C PRO A 160 1.75 24.15 11.52
N TYR A 161 2.55 23.54 10.63
CA TYR A 161 2.05 22.90 9.41
C TYR A 161 1.41 21.52 9.66
N ILE A 162 1.77 20.85 10.77
CA ILE A 162 1.19 19.55 11.13
C ILE A 162 -0.10 19.77 11.93
N SER A 163 -0.13 20.78 12.81
CA SER A 163 -1.27 21.07 13.68
C SER A 163 -2.49 21.64 12.93
N THR A 164 -2.28 22.29 11.78
CA THR A 164 -3.37 22.85 10.96
C THR A 164 -3.98 21.86 9.95
N GLY A 165 -3.44 20.63 9.87
CA GLY A 165 -3.80 19.59 8.89
C GLY A 165 -4.71 18.48 9.40
#